data_AF-A0A1B7VMF8-F1
#
_entry.id   AF-A0A1B7VMF8-F1
#
_cell.length_a   1.000
_cell.length_b   1.000
_cell.length_c   1.000
_cell.angle_alpha   90.00
_cell.angle_beta   90.00
_cell.angle_gamma   90.00
#
_symmetry.space_group_name_H-M   'P 1'
#
loop_
_entity.id
_entity.type
_entity.pdbx_description
1 polymer ?
#
loop_
_entity_poly.entity_id
_entity_poly.type
_entity_poly.pdbx_seq_one_letter_code
_entity_poly.pdbx_strand_id
1 'polypeptide(L)'
;MKQFFPSIFVMTTLLIAPGCLSNTKSPKSEVSPSMMMNHDGNSMNEHEGHSMENMHHTNNSQITTKVKLTAPQKLAPNQPINLVIDIQDSTGNPVNKFEIFQEKLMHLIVVSDDLRFFDHIHPEYKEKGRFEVTANFPESGNYTLFSDYKPTGNKEIVSLMNITIPGTIPLPKNLEKFTKTKIIADTKVNLNISTPKIKAGQEIKLTFDLKDQKNQPIKDLQPYLGKKGHLVIIKSSSPLTASDYIHAHALENSIDGKIEFYTKLPKQGTYKMWVQFNRNGQVKTADFWVNVE
;
A
#
# COMPACT_ATOMS: atom_id res chain seq x y z
N MET A 1 20.98 -11.59 54.94
CA MET A 1 20.07 -10.44 55.20
C MET A 1 19.20 -10.25 53.97
N LYS A 2 17.90 -10.51 54.09
CA LYS A 2 16.92 -10.31 53.02
C LYS A 2 16.33 -8.91 53.18
N GLN A 3 16.52 -8.03 52.20
CA GLN A 3 15.94 -6.70 52.19
C GLN A 3 14.52 -6.76 51.61
N PHE A 4 13.54 -6.34 52.40
CA PHE A 4 12.15 -6.12 52.01
C PHE A 4 12.01 -4.67 51.53
N PHE A 5 11.49 -4.46 50.31
CA PHE A 5 10.98 -3.17 49.85
C PHE A 5 9.45 -3.23 49.84
N PRO A 6 8.73 -2.28 50.46
CA PRO A 6 7.27 -2.25 50.44
C PRO A 6 6.76 -1.64 49.13
N SER A 7 5.84 -2.34 48.47
CA SER A 7 5.06 -1.82 47.34
C SER A 7 3.94 -0.91 47.84
N ILE A 8 3.92 0.34 47.37
CA ILE A 8 2.82 1.28 47.58
C ILE A 8 1.78 1.04 46.47
N PHE A 9 0.58 0.61 46.87
CA PHE A 9 -0.60 0.51 46.00
C PHE A 9 -1.35 1.84 46.06
N VAL A 10 -1.43 2.55 44.93
CA VAL A 10 -2.29 3.74 44.78
C VAL A 10 -3.61 3.30 44.19
N MET A 11 -4.66 3.33 45.01
CA MET A 11 -6.03 2.98 44.65
C MET A 11 -6.76 4.24 44.16
N THR A 12 -6.95 4.38 42.86
CA THR A 12 -7.69 5.52 42.29
C THR A 12 -9.18 5.20 42.26
N THR A 13 -9.94 5.79 43.18
CA THR A 13 -11.41 5.77 43.19
C THR A 13 -11.96 6.71 42.12
N LEU A 14 -12.69 6.16 41.15
CA LEU A 14 -13.43 6.91 40.13
C LEU A 14 -14.88 7.11 40.60
N LEU A 15 -15.27 8.35 40.88
CA LEU A 15 -16.64 8.76 41.19
C LEU A 15 -17.44 8.90 39.90
N ILE A 16 -18.52 8.12 39.75
CA ILE A 16 -19.50 8.24 38.67
C ILE A 16 -20.65 9.11 39.17
N ALA A 17 -20.89 10.24 38.48
CA ALA A 17 -22.09 11.05 38.67
C ALA A 17 -23.10 10.74 37.55
N PRO A 18 -24.39 10.49 37.85
CA PRO A 18 -25.42 10.29 36.84
C PRO A 18 -26.00 11.64 36.40
N GLY A 19 -25.84 11.98 35.11
CA GLY A 19 -26.48 13.12 34.45
C GLY A 19 -27.67 12.65 33.62
N CYS A 20 -28.84 13.24 33.88
CA CYS A 20 -30.17 12.86 33.38
C CYS A 20 -30.36 12.92 31.86
N LEU A 21 -31.21 12.00 31.39
CA LEU A 21 -31.89 12.04 30.10
C LEU A 21 -32.83 13.25 29.96
N SER A 22 -32.92 13.79 28.75
CA SER A 22 -34.14 14.41 28.25
C SER A 22 -34.40 13.99 26.81
N ASN A 23 -35.55 13.33 26.64
CA ASN A 23 -36.12 12.81 25.41
C ASN A 23 -36.81 13.95 24.64
N THR A 24 -36.54 14.12 23.36
CA THR A 24 -37.43 14.85 22.45
C THR A 24 -37.60 14.07 21.15
N LYS A 25 -38.83 13.55 20.99
CA LYS A 25 -39.40 12.90 19.81
C LYS A 25 -39.94 13.94 18.83
N SER A 26 -39.80 13.69 17.53
CA SER A 26 -40.85 13.73 16.47
C SER A 26 -40.23 13.83 15.07
N PRO A 27 -40.95 13.50 13.98
CA PRO A 27 -41.71 12.27 13.74
C PRO A 27 -41.38 11.62 12.38
N LYS A 28 -41.77 10.35 12.22
CA LYS A 28 -41.78 9.61 10.93
C LYS A 28 -42.99 10.06 10.10
N SER A 29 -42.81 10.15 8.79
CA SER A 29 -43.90 10.17 7.80
C SER A 29 -43.85 8.89 6.97
N GLU A 30 -44.88 8.05 7.13
CA GLU A 30 -45.24 6.93 6.26
C GLU A 30 -46.00 7.47 5.03
N VAL A 31 -45.75 6.88 3.84
CA VAL A 31 -46.74 6.83 2.76
C VAL A 31 -46.64 5.46 2.06
N SER A 32 -47.79 4.83 1.88
CA SER A 32 -48.11 3.71 0.97
C SER A 32 -49.64 3.74 0.77
N PRO A 33 -50.25 2.99 -0.16
CA PRO A 33 -49.87 2.61 -1.53
C PRO A 33 -51.03 2.87 -2.55
N SER A 34 -50.82 2.67 -3.86
CA SER A 34 -51.96 2.47 -4.78
C SER A 34 -51.62 1.61 -6.02
N MET A 35 -52.19 0.40 -6.00
CA MET A 35 -52.89 -0.41 -7.03
C MET A 35 -52.45 -0.51 -8.51
N MET A 36 -52.66 -1.76 -8.98
CA MET A 36 -52.48 -2.41 -10.29
C MET A 36 -53.32 -1.83 -11.46
N MET A 37 -52.87 -2.08 -12.70
CA MET A 37 -53.61 -2.84 -13.73
C MET A 37 -52.76 -3.06 -15.02
N ASN A 38 -53.05 -4.18 -15.70
CA ASN A 38 -52.40 -4.80 -16.86
C ASN A 38 -52.41 -3.99 -18.18
N HIS A 39 -51.47 -4.29 -19.09
CA HIS A 39 -51.80 -4.73 -20.46
C HIS A 39 -50.61 -5.35 -21.22
N ASP A 40 -50.94 -6.38 -22.01
CA ASP A 40 -50.12 -7.09 -23.01
C ASP A 40 -49.53 -6.21 -24.13
N GLY A 41 -48.47 -6.71 -24.78
CA GLY A 41 -48.28 -6.46 -26.22
C GLY A 41 -46.85 -6.19 -26.72
N ASN A 42 -46.30 -7.19 -27.40
CA ASN A 42 -45.47 -7.14 -28.60
C ASN A 42 -44.11 -6.41 -28.67
N SER A 43 -43.17 -7.17 -29.23
CA SER A 43 -41.95 -6.80 -29.93
C SER A 43 -42.13 -5.70 -30.99
N MET A 44 -41.23 -4.71 -31.03
CA MET A 44 -40.35 -4.39 -32.18
C MET A 44 -39.54 -3.09 -31.92
N ASN A 45 -38.23 -3.19 -32.17
CA ASN A 45 -37.29 -2.25 -32.80
C ASN A 45 -37.50 -0.72 -32.87
N GLU A 46 -36.35 -0.05 -32.71
CA GLU A 46 -35.86 1.22 -33.31
C GLU A 46 -35.78 2.53 -32.48
N HIS A 47 -34.52 2.93 -32.30
CA HIS A 47 -33.88 4.25 -32.46
C HIS A 47 -34.18 5.49 -31.58
N GLU A 48 -33.04 6.12 -31.24
CA GLU A 48 -32.77 7.52 -30.91
C GLU A 48 -32.89 8.02 -29.46
N GLY A 49 -31.83 8.70 -29.00
CA GLY A 49 -31.85 9.54 -27.81
C GLY A 49 -30.56 9.63 -26.98
N HIS A 50 -29.36 9.69 -27.58
CA HIS A 50 -28.19 10.12 -26.82
C HIS A 50 -28.16 11.65 -26.71
N SER A 51 -28.72 12.15 -25.61
CA SER A 51 -28.52 13.52 -25.14
C SER A 51 -27.04 13.71 -24.79
N MET A 52 -26.36 14.50 -25.61
CA MET A 52 -25.01 15.02 -25.35
C MET A 52 -25.09 16.02 -24.18
N GLU A 53 -24.77 15.55 -22.98
CA GLU A 53 -24.41 16.45 -21.89
C GLU A 53 -22.92 16.77 -22.03
N ASN A 54 -22.64 18.08 -22.13
CA ASN A 54 -21.32 18.66 -22.33
C ASN A 54 -20.30 18.13 -21.32
N MET A 55 -19.48 17.16 -21.73
CA MET A 55 -18.22 16.90 -21.06
C MET A 55 -17.31 18.11 -21.29
N HIS A 56 -17.23 18.96 -20.27
CA HIS A 56 -16.10 19.84 -20.06
C HIS A 56 -14.83 18.96 -20.10
N HIS A 57 -14.20 18.89 -21.26
CA HIS A 57 -12.83 18.43 -21.39
C HIS A 57 -11.95 19.45 -20.66
N THR A 58 -11.81 19.29 -19.34
CA THR A 58 -10.65 19.85 -18.66
C THR A 58 -9.45 19.23 -19.35
N ASN A 59 -8.76 20.06 -20.13
CA ASN A 59 -7.52 19.73 -20.79
C ASN A 59 -6.50 19.46 -19.68
N ASN A 60 -6.52 18.25 -19.13
CA ASN A 60 -5.77 17.89 -17.94
C ASN A 60 -4.33 17.63 -18.37
N SER A 61 -3.61 18.72 -18.65
CA SER A 61 -2.18 18.68 -18.90
C SER A 61 -1.55 18.06 -17.66
N GLN A 62 -1.15 16.78 -17.78
CA GLN A 62 -0.51 16.08 -16.68
C GLN A 62 0.78 16.81 -16.35
N ILE A 63 0.94 17.21 -15.09
CA ILE A 63 2.19 17.81 -14.64
C ILE A 63 3.30 16.78 -14.79
N THR A 64 4.38 17.16 -15.48
CA THR A 64 5.63 16.42 -15.44
C THR A 64 6.42 16.89 -14.22
N THR A 65 6.76 15.96 -13.34
CA THR A 65 7.56 16.25 -12.16
C THR A 65 9.00 15.76 -12.29
N LYS A 66 9.92 16.44 -11.61
CA LYS A 66 11.30 16.03 -11.37
C LYS A 66 11.46 15.76 -9.88
N VAL A 67 12.21 14.71 -9.54
CA VAL A 67 12.55 14.38 -8.17
C VAL A 67 14.02 14.66 -7.91
N LYS A 68 14.34 15.21 -6.74
CA LYS A 68 15.71 15.37 -6.26
C LYS A 68 15.85 14.73 -4.89
N LEU A 69 16.75 13.75 -4.79
CA LEU A 69 17.17 13.18 -3.52
C LEU A 69 18.34 13.95 -2.95
N THR A 70 18.28 14.29 -1.66
CA THR A 70 19.42 14.78 -0.89
C THR A 70 19.64 13.85 0.29
N ALA A 71 20.88 13.40 0.47
CA ALA A 71 21.33 12.55 1.57
C ALA A 71 22.56 13.17 2.25
N PRO A 72 22.92 12.75 3.48
CA PRO A 72 24.13 13.19 4.15
C PRO A 72 25.38 12.78 3.36
N GLN A 73 26.48 13.53 3.50
CA GLN A 73 27.73 13.22 2.81
C GLN A 73 28.34 11.89 3.23
N LYS A 74 28.14 11.49 4.50
CA LYS A 74 28.65 10.24 5.04
C LYS A 74 27.50 9.25 5.15
N LEU A 75 27.56 8.20 4.35
CA LEU A 75 26.62 7.09 4.35
C LEU A 75 27.34 5.85 4.89
N ALA A 76 26.62 5.04 5.66
CA ALA A 76 27.11 3.77 6.17
C ALA A 76 25.95 2.79 6.29
N PRO A 77 26.19 1.48 6.11
CA PRO A 77 25.15 0.48 6.33
C PRO A 77 24.77 0.40 7.81
N ASN A 78 23.56 -0.10 8.06
CA ASN A 78 22.99 -0.34 9.37
C ASN A 78 22.95 0.90 10.28
N GLN A 79 22.71 2.07 9.67
CA GLN A 79 22.49 3.33 10.34
C GLN A 79 21.25 4.02 9.76
N PRO A 80 20.45 4.71 10.60
CA PRO A 80 19.39 5.57 10.10
C PRO A 80 19.97 6.73 9.28
N ILE A 81 19.41 6.97 8.09
CA ILE A 81 19.84 8.03 7.18
C ILE A 81 18.65 8.95 6.93
N ASN A 82 18.81 10.22 7.26
CA ASN A 82 17.81 11.25 6.96
C ASN A 82 17.89 11.63 5.49
N LEU A 83 16.82 11.41 4.76
CA LEU A 83 16.67 11.72 3.34
C LEU A 83 15.72 12.90 3.18
N VAL A 84 16.05 13.76 2.22
CA VAL A 84 15.16 14.83 1.76
C VAL A 84 14.84 14.57 0.30
N ILE A 85 13.55 14.59 -0.01
CA ILE A 85 13.01 14.39 -1.35
C ILE A 85 12.29 15.67 -1.76
N ASP A 86 12.81 16.36 -2.78
CA ASP A 86 12.18 17.56 -3.33
C ASP A 86 11.46 17.19 -4.65
N ILE A 87 10.16 17.46 -4.71
CA ILE A 87 9.31 17.29 -5.90
C ILE A 87 9.14 18.66 -6.58
N GLN A 88 9.62 18.75 -7.81
CA GLN A 88 9.60 19.96 -8.63
C GLN A 88 8.84 19.71 -9.92
N ASP A 89 8.34 20.77 -10.56
CA ASP A 89 7.83 20.69 -11.92
C ASP A 89 8.97 20.68 -12.96
N SER A 90 8.61 20.64 -14.24
CA SER A 90 9.58 20.65 -15.34
C SER A 90 10.46 21.91 -15.39
N THR A 91 9.99 23.02 -14.83
CA THR A 91 10.67 24.31 -14.77
C THR A 91 11.51 24.50 -13.49
N GLY A 92 11.44 23.56 -12.55
CA GLY A 92 12.19 23.58 -11.29
C GLY A 92 11.45 24.24 -10.12
N ASN A 93 10.19 24.66 -10.31
CA ASN A 93 9.38 25.19 -9.22
C ASN A 93 8.85 24.04 -8.34
N PRO A 94 8.70 24.25 -7.02
CA PRO A 94 8.18 23.22 -6.13
C PRO A 94 6.71 22.88 -6.42
N VAL A 95 6.38 21.58 -6.42
CA VAL A 95 4.99 21.12 -6.43
C VAL A 95 4.43 21.23 -5.01
N ASN A 96 3.43 22.08 -4.80
CA ASN A 96 3.02 22.47 -3.44
C ASN A 96 1.82 21.71 -2.87
N LYS A 97 1.07 21.00 -3.70
CA LYS A 97 -0.20 20.36 -3.30
C LYS A 97 -0.24 18.92 -3.77
N PHE A 98 -0.51 18.03 -2.83
CA PHE A 98 -0.59 16.59 -3.01
C PHE A 98 -1.90 16.09 -2.43
N GLU A 99 -2.46 15.04 -3.02
CA GLU A 99 -3.62 14.34 -2.51
C GLU A 99 -3.19 13.23 -1.55
N ILE A 100 -3.97 13.03 -0.49
CA ILE A 100 -3.83 11.86 0.37
C ILE A 100 -4.44 10.67 -0.38
N PHE A 101 -3.66 9.61 -0.56
CA PHE A 101 -4.14 8.33 -1.04
C PHE A 101 -3.56 7.24 -0.15
N GLN A 102 -4.36 6.23 0.18
CA GLN A 102 -4.03 5.25 1.22
C GLN A 102 -3.51 5.89 2.53
N GLU A 103 -4.16 6.97 2.97
CA GLU A 103 -3.86 7.71 4.21
C GLU A 103 -2.51 8.46 4.22
N LYS A 104 -1.74 8.48 3.13
CA LYS A 104 -0.45 9.18 3.04
C LYS A 104 -0.37 10.09 1.80
N LEU A 105 0.52 11.08 1.86
CA LEU A 105 0.82 11.96 0.72
C LEU A 105 1.85 11.34 -0.23
N MET A 106 2.70 10.46 0.31
CA MET A 106 3.74 9.77 -0.43
C MET A 106 4.00 8.40 0.21
N HIS A 107 4.09 7.39 -0.64
CA HIS A 107 4.68 6.10 -0.30
C HIS A 107 6.09 6.07 -0.88
N LEU A 108 7.08 5.78 -0.05
CA LEU A 108 8.46 5.60 -0.47
C LEU A 108 8.83 4.13 -0.30
N ILE A 109 9.02 3.47 -1.44
CA ILE A 109 9.48 2.08 -1.49
C ILE A 109 10.98 2.07 -1.70
N VAL A 110 11.71 1.51 -0.73
CA VAL A 110 13.16 1.37 -0.79
C VAL A 110 13.48 -0.09 -1.06
N VAL A 111 14.18 -0.38 -2.16
CA VAL A 111 14.63 -1.75 -2.46
C VAL A 111 16.11 -1.78 -2.81
N SER A 112 16.79 -2.85 -2.41
CA SER A 112 18.12 -3.15 -2.96
C SER A 112 17.98 -3.62 -4.41
N ASP A 113 18.99 -3.40 -5.25
CA ASP A 113 18.95 -3.80 -6.66
C ASP A 113 18.78 -5.33 -6.85
N ASP A 114 19.18 -6.14 -5.87
CA ASP A 114 18.96 -7.60 -5.84
C ASP A 114 17.56 -8.00 -5.33
N LEU A 115 16.70 -7.03 -4.99
CA LEU A 115 15.35 -7.17 -4.44
C LEU A 115 15.26 -8.00 -3.15
N ARG A 116 16.37 -8.12 -2.39
CA ARG A 116 16.40 -8.82 -1.11
C ARG A 116 16.00 -7.93 0.06
N PHE A 117 16.29 -6.64 -0.03
CA PHE A 117 15.80 -5.64 0.91
C PHE A 117 14.56 -4.94 0.35
N PHE A 118 13.61 -4.67 1.25
CA PHE A 118 12.41 -3.90 1.00
C PHE A 118 12.05 -3.12 2.25
N ASP A 119 11.74 -1.84 2.07
CA ASP A 119 11.09 -1.01 3.07
C ASP A 119 9.97 -0.20 2.43
N HIS A 120 8.92 0.06 3.22
CA HIS A 120 7.77 0.87 2.83
C HIS A 120 7.56 1.92 3.91
N ILE A 121 8.08 3.12 3.64
CA ILE A 121 8.08 4.24 4.56
C ILE A 121 7.32 5.42 3.97
N HIS A 122 6.88 6.33 4.84
CA HIS A 122 5.99 7.42 4.46
C HIS A 122 6.65 8.75 4.81
N PRO A 123 7.26 9.44 3.83
CA PRO A 123 7.89 10.73 4.08
C PRO A 123 6.91 11.78 4.60
N GLU A 124 7.37 12.61 5.53
CA GLU A 124 6.60 13.72 6.07
C GLU A 124 6.73 14.94 5.16
N TYR A 125 5.61 15.55 4.79
CA TYR A 125 5.62 16.76 3.96
C TYR A 125 6.02 17.99 4.79
N LYS A 126 7.02 18.75 4.32
CA LYS A 126 7.56 19.96 4.95
C LYS A 126 7.30 21.23 4.13
N GLU A 127 6.23 21.23 3.34
CA GLU A 127 5.87 22.29 2.39
C GLU A 127 6.82 22.40 1.19
N LYS A 128 6.46 23.22 0.20
CA LYS A 128 7.32 23.55 -0.95
C LYS A 128 7.87 22.33 -1.69
N GLY A 129 7.03 21.30 -1.85
CA GLY A 129 7.41 20.06 -2.52
C GLY A 129 8.45 19.23 -1.77
N ARG A 130 8.81 19.61 -0.54
CA ARG A 130 9.80 18.92 0.27
C ARG A 130 9.15 17.84 1.12
N PHE A 131 9.76 16.67 1.10
CA PHE A 131 9.46 15.55 1.97
C PHE A 131 10.70 15.12 2.72
N GLU A 132 10.55 14.75 3.99
CA GLU A 132 11.63 14.28 4.84
C GLU A 132 11.31 12.90 5.40
N VAL A 133 12.31 12.02 5.47
CA VAL A 133 12.15 10.68 6.01
C VAL A 133 13.46 10.15 6.55
N THR A 134 13.41 9.34 7.60
CA THR A 134 14.55 8.52 8.03
C THR A 134 14.41 7.13 7.43
N ALA A 135 15.40 6.71 6.64
CA ALA A 135 15.45 5.40 6.00
C ALA A 135 16.60 4.57 6.57
N ASN A 136 16.43 3.25 6.64
CA ASN A 136 17.47 2.33 7.06
C ASN A 136 17.99 1.53 5.86
N PHE A 137 19.29 1.33 5.81
CA PHE A 137 19.94 0.52 4.78
C PHE A 137 20.83 -0.53 5.44
N PRO A 138 20.36 -1.77 5.63
CA PRO A 138 21.05 -2.74 6.48
C PRO A 138 22.39 -3.22 5.88
N GLU A 139 22.50 -3.22 4.55
CA GLU A 139 23.68 -3.71 3.83
C GLU A 139 24.26 -2.64 2.88
N SER A 140 25.55 -2.74 2.59
CA SER A 140 26.18 -1.94 1.53
C SER A 140 25.63 -2.36 0.17
N GLY A 141 25.55 -1.43 -0.78
CA GLY A 141 25.07 -1.72 -2.13
C GLY A 141 24.24 -0.60 -2.73
N ASN A 142 23.67 -0.88 -3.89
CA ASN A 142 22.78 0.04 -4.58
C ASN A 142 21.33 -0.20 -4.17
N TYR A 143 20.63 0.89 -3.94
CA TYR A 143 19.21 0.91 -3.65
C TYR A 143 18.49 1.82 -4.64
N THR A 144 17.32 1.36 -5.06
CA THR A 144 16.36 2.14 -5.83
C THR A 144 15.20 2.54 -4.92
N LEU A 145 14.85 3.82 -4.96
CA LEU A 145 13.77 4.41 -4.18
C LEU A 145 12.66 4.82 -5.15
N PHE A 146 11.48 4.25 -4.99
CA PHE A 146 10.27 4.64 -5.72
C PHE A 146 9.45 5.56 -4.83
N SER A 147 9.33 6.83 -5.21
CA SER A 147 8.37 7.76 -4.60
C SER A 147 7.08 7.72 -5.41
N ASP A 148 6.04 7.17 -4.80
CA ASP A 148 4.69 7.06 -5.32
C ASP A 148 3.85 8.17 -4.65
N TYR A 149 3.36 9.13 -5.45
CA TYR A 149 2.62 10.29 -4.96
C TYR A 149 1.64 10.82 -6.00
N LYS A 150 0.69 11.65 -5.55
CA LYS A 150 -0.34 12.23 -6.42
C LYS A 150 -0.42 13.75 -6.26
N PRO A 151 0.15 14.56 -7.18
CA PRO A 151 -0.08 16.00 -7.19
C PRO A 151 -1.58 16.29 -7.38
N THR A 152 -2.09 17.33 -6.72
CA THR A 152 -3.53 17.66 -6.79
C THR A 152 -4.01 17.84 -8.23
N GLY A 153 -5.12 17.19 -8.58
CA GLY A 153 -5.72 17.24 -9.92
C GLY A 153 -5.01 16.38 -10.97
N ASN A 154 -3.94 15.68 -10.60
CA ASN A 154 -3.16 14.83 -11.50
C ASN A 154 -3.37 13.35 -11.20
N LYS A 155 -2.90 12.49 -12.11
CA LYS A 155 -2.80 11.05 -11.83
C LYS A 155 -1.65 10.80 -10.85
N GLU A 156 -1.67 9.61 -10.27
CA GLU A 156 -0.53 9.06 -9.54
C GLU A 156 0.74 9.10 -10.40
N ILE A 157 1.86 9.44 -9.77
CA ILE A 157 3.18 9.53 -10.39
C ILE A 157 4.15 8.71 -9.53
N VAL A 158 4.93 7.88 -10.21
CA VAL A 158 6.04 7.15 -9.62
C VAL A 158 7.34 7.73 -10.16
N SER A 159 8.13 8.32 -9.27
CA SER A 159 9.47 8.84 -9.58
C SER A 159 10.54 7.98 -8.94
N LEU A 160 11.71 7.88 -9.60
CA LEU A 160 12.83 7.07 -9.15
C LEU A 160 13.97 7.94 -8.65
N MET A 161 14.60 7.46 -7.59
CA MET A 161 15.88 7.96 -7.10
C MET A 161 16.78 6.76 -6.80
N ASN A 162 18.09 6.99 -6.78
CA ASN A 162 19.06 5.97 -6.42
C ASN A 162 19.95 6.47 -5.29
N ILE A 163 20.37 5.55 -4.43
CA ILE A 163 21.37 5.81 -3.40
C ILE A 163 22.30 4.60 -3.31
N THR A 164 23.60 4.88 -3.20
CA THR A 164 24.62 3.85 -3.01
C THR A 164 25.14 3.94 -1.59
N ILE A 165 25.02 2.84 -0.85
CA ILE A 165 25.58 2.70 0.49
C ILE A 165 26.97 2.08 0.36
N PRO A 166 28.04 2.80 0.76
CA PRO A 166 29.40 2.35 0.55
C PRO A 166 29.76 1.17 1.45
N GLY A 167 30.63 0.30 0.94
CA GLY A 167 31.14 -0.87 1.64
C GLY A 167 31.14 -2.10 0.74
N THR A 168 31.53 -3.24 1.30
CA THR A 168 31.50 -4.51 0.56
C THR A 168 30.07 -5.01 0.45
N ILE A 169 29.62 -5.30 -0.77
CA ILE A 169 28.34 -5.95 -1.03
C ILE A 169 28.50 -7.42 -0.57
N PRO A 170 27.75 -7.88 0.44
CA PRO A 170 27.86 -9.25 0.90
C PRO A 170 27.36 -10.20 -0.19
N LEU A 171 28.07 -11.31 -0.38
CA LEU A 171 27.56 -12.38 -1.23
C LEU A 171 26.27 -12.95 -0.63
N PRO A 172 25.25 -13.27 -1.45
CA PRO A 172 24.04 -13.90 -0.95
C PRO A 172 24.39 -15.20 -0.23
N LYS A 173 23.98 -15.33 1.03
CA LYS A 173 24.22 -16.55 1.83
C LYS A 173 23.44 -17.75 1.30
N ASN A 174 22.29 -17.50 0.67
CA ASN A 174 21.40 -18.50 0.09
C ASN A 174 20.75 -17.94 -1.17
N LEU A 175 20.46 -18.82 -2.13
CA LEU A 175 19.59 -18.50 -3.26
C LEU A 175 18.13 -18.52 -2.79
N GLU A 176 17.39 -17.46 -3.10
CA GLU A 176 15.97 -17.42 -2.77
C GLU A 176 15.17 -18.42 -3.61
N LYS A 177 14.22 -19.10 -2.95
CA LYS A 177 13.39 -20.12 -3.58
C LYS A 177 12.04 -19.54 -3.97
N PHE A 178 11.51 -20.01 -5.10
CA PHE A 178 10.11 -19.83 -5.48
C PHE A 178 9.24 -20.70 -4.58
N THR A 179 8.85 -20.17 -3.42
CA THR A 179 7.90 -20.80 -2.51
C THR A 179 6.57 -20.05 -2.55
N LYS A 180 5.46 -20.78 -2.41
CA LYS A 180 4.13 -20.20 -2.21
C LYS A 180 3.76 -20.07 -0.74
N THR A 181 4.63 -20.49 0.17
CA THR A 181 4.40 -20.40 1.61
C THR A 181 5.57 -19.70 2.30
N LYS A 182 5.25 -18.73 3.14
CA LYS A 182 6.18 -18.04 4.05
C LYS A 182 5.65 -18.13 5.47
N ILE A 183 6.56 -18.15 6.44
CA ILE A 183 6.22 -18.03 7.87
C ILE A 183 6.89 -16.76 8.35
N ILE A 184 6.10 -15.79 8.78
CA ILE A 184 6.56 -14.50 9.32
C ILE A 184 6.07 -14.41 10.76
N ALA A 185 7.01 -14.51 11.70
CA ALA A 185 6.72 -14.64 13.12
C ALA A 185 5.72 -15.79 13.39
N ASP A 186 4.54 -15.45 13.90
CA ASP A 186 3.43 -16.34 14.28
C ASP A 186 2.36 -16.49 13.17
N THR A 187 2.66 -16.05 11.95
CA THR A 187 1.71 -16.07 10.82
C THR A 187 2.28 -16.84 9.63
N LYS A 188 1.55 -17.86 9.18
CA LYS A 188 1.79 -18.56 7.90
C LYS A 188 1.02 -17.86 6.80
N VAL A 189 1.71 -17.50 5.72
CA VAL A 189 1.17 -16.81 4.55
C VAL A 189 1.27 -17.75 3.35
N ASN A 190 0.13 -18.14 2.77
CA ASN A 190 0.08 -18.96 1.56
C ASN A 190 -0.41 -18.12 0.38
N LEU A 191 0.43 -18.00 -0.66
CA LEU A 191 0.10 -17.35 -1.91
C LEU A 191 -0.66 -18.32 -2.81
N ASN A 192 -1.90 -17.96 -3.14
CA ASN A 192 -2.71 -18.59 -4.16
C ASN A 192 -2.91 -17.62 -5.33
N ILE A 193 -2.80 -18.13 -6.54
CA ILE A 193 -2.98 -17.36 -7.78
C ILE A 193 -4.16 -18.01 -8.51
N SER A 194 -5.07 -17.20 -9.06
CA SER A 194 -6.29 -17.70 -9.73
C SER A 194 -6.02 -18.58 -10.95
N THR A 195 -4.80 -18.58 -11.47
CA THR A 195 -4.38 -19.35 -12.64
C THR A 195 -3.15 -20.20 -12.31
N PRO A 196 -2.94 -21.34 -13.01
CA PRO A 196 -1.75 -22.16 -12.80
C PRO A 196 -0.47 -21.51 -13.35
N LYS A 197 -0.60 -20.70 -14.40
CA LYS A 197 0.47 -19.92 -15.05
C LYS A 197 0.02 -18.46 -15.16
N ILE A 198 0.91 -17.53 -14.84
CA ILE A 198 0.66 -16.10 -15.04
C ILE A 198 1.12 -15.75 -16.44
N LYS A 199 0.22 -15.20 -17.26
CA LYS A 199 0.55 -14.70 -18.59
C LYS A 199 0.65 -13.17 -18.57
N ALA A 200 1.63 -12.62 -19.28
CA ALA A 200 1.83 -11.19 -19.38
C ALA A 200 0.55 -10.46 -19.85
N GLY A 201 0.22 -9.35 -19.19
CA GLY A 201 -0.93 -8.51 -19.50
C GLY A 201 -2.30 -9.06 -19.07
N GLN A 202 -2.39 -10.32 -18.63
CA GLN A 202 -3.64 -10.89 -18.12
C GLN A 202 -3.91 -10.46 -16.67
N GLU A 203 -5.17 -10.14 -16.38
CA GLU A 203 -5.59 -9.88 -15.00
C GLU A 203 -5.63 -11.19 -14.21
N ILE A 204 -5.05 -11.15 -13.02
CA ILE A 204 -5.04 -12.27 -12.09
C ILE A 204 -5.56 -11.83 -10.73
N LYS A 205 -6.16 -12.77 -10.00
CA LYS A 205 -6.42 -12.61 -8.57
C LYS A 205 -5.30 -13.26 -7.78
N LEU A 206 -4.69 -12.48 -6.89
CA LEU A 206 -3.76 -12.94 -5.88
C LEU A 206 -4.50 -13.04 -4.55
N THR A 207 -4.43 -14.20 -3.90
CA THR A 207 -5.03 -14.44 -2.58
C THR A 207 -3.93 -14.88 -1.62
N PHE A 208 -3.68 -14.07 -0.59
CA PHE A 208 -2.81 -14.40 0.52
C PHE A 208 -3.66 -14.97 1.65
N ASP A 209 -3.59 -16.30 1.83
CA ASP A 209 -4.27 -17.06 2.90
C ASP A 209 -3.39 -17.08 4.16
N LEU A 210 -3.81 -16.31 5.16
CA LEU A 210 -3.13 -16.06 6.41
C LEU A 210 -3.66 -16.99 7.51
N LYS A 211 -2.76 -17.77 8.09
CA LYS A 211 -3.07 -18.74 9.14
C LYS A 211 -2.21 -18.53 10.37
N ASP A 212 -2.79 -18.82 11.53
CA ASP A 212 -2.05 -18.87 12.78
C ASP A 212 -1.20 -20.15 12.90
N GLN A 213 -0.50 -20.31 14.01
CA GLN A 213 0.33 -21.49 14.29
C GLN A 213 -0.47 -22.80 14.42
N LYS A 214 -1.79 -22.72 14.64
CA LYS A 214 -2.73 -23.85 14.69
C LYS A 214 -3.39 -24.11 13.32
N ASN A 215 -2.88 -23.49 12.26
CA ASN A 215 -3.43 -23.52 10.90
C ASN A 215 -4.87 -23.00 10.77
N GLN A 216 -5.34 -22.18 11.71
CA GLN A 216 -6.66 -21.54 11.63
C GLN A 216 -6.59 -20.21 10.88
N PRO A 217 -7.63 -19.81 10.12
CA PRO A 217 -7.69 -18.50 9.49
C PRO A 217 -7.54 -17.38 10.51
N ILE A 218 -6.70 -16.39 10.19
CA ILE A 218 -6.49 -15.22 11.04
C ILE A 218 -7.74 -14.33 11.06
N LYS A 219 -8.19 -13.93 12.26
CA LYS A 219 -9.38 -13.08 12.45
C LYS A 219 -9.08 -11.71 13.08
N ASP A 220 -7.83 -11.47 13.43
CA ASP A 220 -7.36 -10.33 14.23
C ASP A 220 -6.54 -9.32 13.40
N LEU A 221 -6.71 -9.31 12.06
CA LEU A 221 -6.09 -8.30 11.21
C LEU A 221 -6.64 -6.91 11.54
N GLN A 222 -5.73 -5.98 11.80
CA GLN A 222 -6.06 -4.56 11.88
C GLN A 222 -5.85 -3.89 10.52
N PRO A 223 -6.58 -2.81 10.21
CA PRO A 223 -6.25 -1.96 9.07
C PRO A 223 -4.80 -1.47 9.12
N TYR A 224 -4.21 -1.33 7.94
CA TYR A 224 -2.94 -0.69 7.68
C TYR A 224 -3.14 0.20 6.45
N LEU A 225 -2.87 1.50 6.56
CA LEU A 225 -3.05 2.47 5.47
C LEU A 225 -4.45 2.34 4.81
N GLY A 226 -5.48 2.31 5.67
CA GLY A 226 -6.90 2.22 5.27
C GLY A 226 -7.40 0.87 4.72
N LYS A 227 -6.55 -0.17 4.62
CA LYS A 227 -6.91 -1.48 4.04
C LYS A 227 -6.42 -2.65 4.90
N LYS A 228 -6.92 -3.87 4.66
CA LYS A 228 -6.45 -5.09 5.34
C LYS A 228 -5.04 -5.52 4.94
N GLY A 229 -4.55 -5.04 3.80
CA GLY A 229 -3.17 -5.23 3.38
C GLY A 229 -2.82 -4.44 2.12
N HIS A 230 -1.52 -4.42 1.83
CA HIS A 230 -0.92 -3.71 0.71
C HIS A 230 0.02 -4.63 -0.06
N LEU A 231 0.12 -4.43 -1.36
CA LEU A 231 0.94 -5.25 -2.22
C LEU A 231 1.78 -4.37 -3.13
N VAL A 232 3.09 -4.48 -2.96
CA VAL A 232 4.07 -3.94 -3.90
C VAL A 232 4.64 -5.09 -4.71
N ILE A 233 4.74 -4.91 -6.02
CA ILE A 233 5.34 -5.87 -6.93
C ILE A 233 6.38 -5.14 -7.77
N ILE A 234 7.59 -5.70 -7.85
CA ILE A 234 8.67 -5.17 -8.68
C ILE A 234 9.11 -6.25 -9.67
N LYS A 235 9.13 -5.90 -10.95
CA LYS A 235 9.78 -6.73 -11.97
C LYS A 235 11.29 -6.69 -11.75
N SER A 236 11.93 -7.86 -11.71
CA SER A 236 13.39 -7.93 -11.72
C SER A 236 13.91 -7.45 -13.07
N SER A 237 14.70 -6.37 -13.02
CA SER A 237 15.38 -5.73 -14.14
C SER A 237 16.65 -5.06 -13.61
N SER A 238 17.59 -4.76 -14.50
CA SER A 238 18.81 -4.02 -14.15
C SER A 238 19.13 -3.06 -15.30
N PRO A 239 19.03 -1.73 -15.10
CA PRO A 239 18.52 -1.06 -13.89
C PRO A 239 17.00 -1.22 -13.73
N LEU A 240 16.52 -1.00 -12.50
CA LEU A 240 15.09 -0.83 -12.23
C LEU A 240 14.57 0.47 -12.86
N THR A 241 13.32 0.44 -13.32
CA THR A 241 12.62 1.58 -13.94
C THR A 241 11.25 1.80 -13.30
N ALA A 242 10.63 2.97 -13.51
CA ALA A 242 9.25 3.22 -13.07
C ALA A 242 8.26 2.18 -13.59
N SER A 243 8.51 1.63 -14.78
CA SER A 243 7.64 0.61 -15.38
C SER A 243 7.73 -0.77 -14.71
N ASP A 244 8.72 -0.98 -13.85
CA ASP A 244 8.89 -2.23 -13.11
C ASP A 244 8.08 -2.25 -11.81
N TYR A 245 7.63 -1.08 -11.32
CA TYR A 245 6.88 -0.92 -10.09
C TYR A 245 5.37 -1.08 -10.29
N ILE A 246 4.74 -1.84 -9.41
CA ILE A 246 3.28 -2.03 -9.37
C ILE A 246 2.83 -1.96 -7.92
N HIS A 247 1.89 -1.07 -7.64
CA HIS A 247 1.19 -0.99 -6.35
C HIS A 247 -0.24 -1.48 -6.54
N ALA A 248 -0.66 -2.50 -5.78
CA ALA A 248 -2.00 -3.06 -5.83
C ALA A 248 -2.73 -2.89 -4.50
N HIS A 249 -4.02 -2.57 -4.58
CA HIS A 249 -4.87 -2.33 -3.42
C HIS A 249 -5.65 -3.57 -3.04
N ALA A 250 -5.74 -3.85 -1.73
CA ALA A 250 -6.53 -4.98 -1.26
C ALA A 250 -8.03 -4.74 -1.48
N LEU A 251 -8.74 -5.81 -1.81
CA LEU A 251 -10.20 -5.84 -1.87
C LEU A 251 -10.81 -5.60 -0.48
N GLU A 252 -11.88 -4.82 -0.43
CA GLU A 252 -12.52 -4.41 0.83
C GLU A 252 -13.24 -5.58 1.52
N ASN A 253 -13.88 -6.45 0.74
CA ASN A 253 -14.75 -7.52 1.24
C ASN A 253 -14.04 -8.87 1.35
N SER A 254 -12.75 -8.87 1.71
CA SER A 254 -12.01 -10.12 1.89
C SER A 254 -12.52 -10.89 3.11
N ILE A 255 -12.69 -12.20 2.94
CA ILE A 255 -13.07 -13.14 4.00
C ILE A 255 -11.96 -13.16 5.07
N ASP A 256 -12.33 -13.46 6.32
CA ASP A 256 -11.37 -13.70 7.41
C ASP A 256 -10.19 -14.58 6.96
N GLY A 257 -8.99 -14.16 7.36
CA GLY A 257 -7.74 -14.83 7.05
C GLY A 257 -7.30 -14.66 5.60
N LYS A 258 -7.96 -13.84 4.78
CA LYS A 258 -7.56 -13.62 3.39
C LYS A 258 -7.35 -12.15 3.08
N ILE A 259 -6.30 -11.87 2.31
CA ILE A 259 -6.08 -10.59 1.66
C ILE A 259 -6.00 -10.85 0.16
N GLU A 260 -6.83 -10.15 -0.61
CA GLU A 260 -7.01 -10.40 -2.03
C GLU A 260 -6.73 -9.15 -2.85
N PHE A 261 -6.12 -9.33 -4.02
CA PHE A 261 -5.75 -8.25 -4.94
C PHE A 261 -6.07 -8.67 -6.37
N TYR A 262 -6.58 -7.75 -7.18
CA TYR A 262 -6.52 -7.86 -8.64
C TYR A 262 -5.31 -7.08 -9.14
N THR A 263 -4.56 -7.68 -10.06
CA THR A 263 -3.41 -7.00 -10.68
C THR A 263 -3.14 -7.58 -12.08
N LYS A 264 -2.34 -6.85 -12.85
CA LYS A 264 -1.80 -7.26 -14.16
C LYS A 264 -0.29 -7.14 -14.12
N LEU A 265 0.41 -8.16 -14.60
CA LEU A 265 1.87 -8.13 -14.74
C LEU A 265 2.19 -7.91 -16.24
N PRO A 266 2.60 -6.70 -16.66
CA PRO A 266 2.53 -6.32 -18.08
C PRO A 266 3.50 -7.04 -19.01
N LYS A 267 4.65 -7.47 -18.49
CA LYS A 267 5.75 -8.07 -19.27
C LYS A 267 6.11 -9.45 -18.74
N GLN A 268 6.60 -10.32 -19.61
CA GLN A 268 7.23 -11.58 -19.20
C GLN A 268 8.44 -11.34 -18.28
N GLY A 269 8.73 -12.30 -17.42
CA GLY A 269 9.92 -12.29 -16.56
C GLY A 269 9.62 -12.60 -15.09
N THR A 270 10.62 -12.39 -14.25
CA THR A 270 10.56 -12.66 -12.81
C THR A 270 10.16 -11.41 -12.04
N TYR A 271 9.21 -11.56 -11.12
CA TYR A 271 8.72 -10.49 -10.26
C TYR A 271 8.86 -10.87 -8.78
N LYS A 272 9.19 -9.89 -7.96
CA LYS A 272 9.18 -9.98 -6.51
C LYS A 272 7.96 -9.24 -5.97
N MET A 273 7.19 -9.90 -5.12
CA MET A 273 6.01 -9.35 -4.47
C MET A 273 6.26 -9.24 -2.97
N TRP A 274 5.83 -8.13 -2.36
CA TRP A 274 5.79 -7.95 -0.92
C TRP A 274 4.36 -7.64 -0.50
N VAL A 275 3.75 -8.55 0.26
CA VAL A 275 2.46 -8.32 0.91
C VAL A 275 2.69 -7.83 2.32
N GLN A 276 2.07 -6.71 2.67
CA GLN A 276 2.08 -6.14 4.01
C GLN A 276 0.70 -6.22 4.65
N PHE A 277 0.68 -6.56 5.94
CA PHE A 277 -0.54 -6.60 6.74
C PHE A 277 -0.23 -6.28 8.19
N ASN A 278 -1.18 -5.65 8.89
CA ASN A 278 -1.04 -5.33 10.31
C ASN A 278 -1.73 -6.41 11.14
N ARG A 279 -0.96 -7.01 12.04
CA ARG A 279 -1.45 -7.96 13.03
C ARG A 279 -0.79 -7.68 14.37
N ASN A 280 -1.60 -7.51 15.41
CA ASN A 280 -1.16 -7.16 16.77
C ASN A 280 -0.41 -5.81 16.82
N GLY A 281 -0.83 -4.85 15.99
CA GLY A 281 -0.20 -3.52 15.94
C GLY A 281 1.18 -3.50 15.27
N GLN A 282 1.60 -4.62 14.66
CA GLN A 282 2.87 -4.72 13.94
C GLN A 282 2.59 -4.99 12.46
N VAL A 283 3.23 -4.19 11.60
CA VAL A 283 3.25 -4.45 10.15
C VAL A 283 4.17 -5.62 9.89
N LYS A 284 3.63 -6.65 9.24
CA LYS A 284 4.38 -7.83 8.80
C LYS A 284 4.47 -7.81 7.29
N THR A 285 5.64 -8.13 6.76
CA THR A 285 5.90 -8.22 5.32
C THR A 285 6.25 -9.67 4.97
N ALA A 286 5.55 -10.25 4.01
CA ALA A 286 5.93 -11.53 3.40
C ALA A 286 6.25 -11.33 1.92
N ASP A 287 7.33 -11.95 1.46
CA ASP A 287 7.82 -11.80 0.09
C ASP A 287 7.68 -13.09 -0.73
N PHE A 288 7.42 -12.95 -2.04
CA PHE A 288 7.24 -14.07 -2.95
C PHE A 288 7.85 -13.76 -4.32
N TRP A 289 8.56 -14.74 -4.88
CA TRP A 289 8.98 -14.70 -6.29
C TRP A 289 7.95 -15.40 -7.16
N VAL A 290 7.61 -14.79 -8.30
CA VAL A 290 6.74 -15.39 -9.33
C VAL A 290 7.33 -15.17 -10.72
N ASN A 291 7.04 -16.08 -11.63
CA ASN A 291 7.39 -15.96 -13.05
C ASN A 291 6.14 -15.69 -13.87
N VAL A 292 6.30 -14.80 -14.85
CA VAL A 292 5.29 -14.43 -15.83
C VAL A 292 5.77 -14.90 -17.20
N GLU A 293 4.90 -15.65 -17.88
CA GLU A 293 5.07 -16.17 -19.23
C GLU A 293 4.53 -15.21 -20.29
#